data_AF-A0A1J7C745-F1
#
_entry.id   AF-A0A1J7C745-F1
#
_cell.length_a   1.000
_cell.length_b   1.000
_cell.length_c   1.000
_cell.angle_alpha   90.00
_cell.angle_beta   90.00
_cell.angle_gamma   90.00
#
_symmetry.space_group_name_H-M   'P 1'
#
loop_
_entity.id
_entity.type
_entity.pdbx_description
1 polymer ?
#
loop_
_entity_poly.entity_id
_entity_poly.type
_entity_poly.pdbx_seq_one_letter_code
_entity_poly.pdbx_strand_id
1 'polypeptide(L)'
;MIESDGHAHGEASYEAVSDAQPVVYISLCAGELAVLDGLVRCGECEARRDWLVLRFREWIYVRCRCGHEWHEPRLSPFDIITQCKSPERDWSDADSTDRALGFDGLFHGSYLD
;
A
#
# COMPACT_ATOMS: atom_id res chain seq x y z
N MET A 1 -32.17 -8.07 48.99
CA MET A 1 -32.55 -7.06 47.98
C MET A 1 -31.55 -5.93 48.08
N ILE A 2 -30.79 -5.48 47.09
CA ILE A 2 -30.58 -5.80 45.66
C ILE A 2 -29.22 -5.13 45.38
N GLU A 3 -28.20 -5.93 45.07
CA GLU A 3 -27.34 -5.85 43.87
C GLU A 3 -26.12 -4.94 43.97
N SER A 4 -24.97 -5.60 44.16
CA SER A 4 -23.73 -5.23 43.48
C SER A 4 -23.97 -5.26 41.98
N ASP A 5 -23.58 -4.22 41.25
CA ASP A 5 -23.06 -4.34 39.89
C ASP A 5 -22.45 -3.03 39.41
N GLY A 6 -21.42 -3.13 38.60
CA GLY A 6 -20.89 -1.98 37.86
C GLY A 6 -19.37 -1.96 37.74
N HIS A 7 -18.80 -3.06 37.26
CA HIS A 7 -17.48 -3.07 36.65
C HIS A 7 -17.48 -2.05 35.50
N ALA A 8 -16.90 -0.87 35.75
CA ALA A 8 -16.63 0.09 34.69
C ALA A 8 -15.56 -0.52 33.79
N HIS A 9 -16.02 -1.19 32.72
CA HIS A 9 -15.18 -1.56 31.61
C HIS A 9 -14.54 -0.28 31.08
N GLY A 10 -13.22 -0.17 31.23
CA GLY A 10 -12.44 0.90 30.64
C GLY A 10 -12.72 0.93 29.15
N GLU A 11 -13.35 2.02 28.71
CA GLU A 11 -13.52 2.34 27.31
C GLU A 11 -12.12 2.38 26.69
N ALA A 12 -11.84 1.42 25.81
CA ALA A 12 -10.67 1.49 24.95
C ALA A 12 -10.80 2.80 24.17
N SER A 13 -9.95 3.77 24.49
CA SER A 13 -9.84 5.02 23.77
C SER A 13 -9.50 4.69 22.32
N TYR A 14 -10.47 4.84 21.43
CA TYR A 14 -10.20 4.97 20.00
C TYR A 14 -9.40 6.26 19.85
N GLU A 15 -8.08 6.12 19.79
CA GLU A 15 -7.19 7.23 19.51
C GLU A 15 -7.60 7.81 18.15
N ALA A 16 -8.15 9.02 18.18
CA ALA A 16 -8.63 9.70 17.00
C ALA A 16 -7.44 9.89 16.05
N VAL A 17 -7.43 9.14 14.94
CA VAL A 17 -6.52 9.39 13.82
C VAL A 17 -6.78 10.82 13.38
N SER A 18 -5.85 11.73 13.65
CA SER A 18 -6.06 13.16 13.44
C SER A 18 -6.33 13.45 11.97
N ASP A 19 -7.35 14.27 11.69
CA ASP A 19 -7.80 14.72 10.37
C ASP A 19 -6.72 15.45 9.53
N ALA A 20 -5.52 15.66 10.10
CA ALA A 20 -4.41 16.41 9.52
C ALA A 20 -3.36 15.54 8.80
N GLN A 21 -3.33 14.22 9.02
CA GLN A 21 -2.38 13.37 8.29
C GLN A 21 -2.91 13.02 6.90
N PRO A 22 -2.11 13.18 5.84
CA PRO A 22 -2.47 12.68 4.52
C PRO A 22 -2.64 11.16 4.61
N VAL A 23 -3.87 10.67 4.48
CA VAL A 23 -4.13 9.22 4.43
C VAL A 23 -3.56 8.69 3.11
N VAL A 24 -2.44 7.99 3.20
CA VAL A 24 -1.88 7.20 2.11
C VAL A 24 -2.42 5.79 2.25
N TYR A 25 -3.07 5.30 1.21
CA TYR A 25 -3.49 3.90 1.14
C TYR A 25 -2.40 3.11 0.45
N ILE A 26 -1.90 2.09 1.13
CA ILE A 26 -0.88 1.19 0.62
C ILE A 26 -1.59 -0.08 0.15
N SER A 27 -1.20 -0.59 -1.02
CA SER A 27 -1.72 -1.84 -1.57
C SER A 27 -0.62 -2.65 -2.23
N LEU A 28 -0.69 -3.97 -2.07
CA LEU A 28 0.24 -4.94 -2.62
C LEU A 28 -0.43 -5.67 -3.78
N CYS A 29 0.16 -5.58 -4.97
CA CYS A 29 -0.32 -6.26 -6.17
C CYS A 29 0.76 -7.26 -6.62
N ALA A 30 0.63 -8.52 -6.20
CA ALA A 30 1.67 -9.53 -6.43
C ALA A 30 1.84 -9.92 -7.92
N GLY A 31 0.75 -9.87 -8.69
CA GLY A 31 0.72 -10.25 -10.10
C GLY A 31 1.09 -9.11 -11.05
N GLU A 32 0.88 -9.37 -12.34
CA GLU A 32 0.82 -8.28 -13.33
C GLU A 32 -0.34 -7.35 -12.97
N LEU A 33 -0.15 -6.05 -13.24
CA LEU A 33 -1.14 -5.02 -12.93
C LEU A 33 -1.71 -4.47 -14.23
N ALA A 34 -2.98 -4.76 -14.48
CA ALA A 34 -3.70 -4.32 -15.65
C ALA A 34 -4.14 -2.85 -15.50
N VAL A 35 -4.02 -2.12 -16.61
CA VAL A 35 -4.46 -0.74 -16.79
C VAL A 35 -5.31 -0.62 -18.06
N LEU A 36 -5.96 0.53 -18.27
CA LEU A 36 -6.91 0.75 -19.37
C LEU A 36 -6.43 0.28 -20.75
N ASP A 37 -5.13 0.37 -21.04
CA ASP A 37 -4.53 0.08 -22.34
C ASP A 37 -3.35 -0.93 -22.31
N GLY A 38 -3.21 -1.72 -21.24
CA GLY A 38 -2.16 -2.74 -21.18
C GLY A 38 -1.79 -3.19 -19.78
N LEU A 39 -0.51 -3.50 -19.61
CA LEU A 39 0.08 -3.90 -18.34
C LEU A 39 1.10 -2.88 -17.87
N VAL A 40 1.17 -2.71 -16.56
CA VAL A 40 2.22 -1.94 -15.93
C VAL A 40 3.58 -2.64 -16.13
N ARG A 41 4.60 -1.85 -16.44
CA ARG A 41 6.00 -2.29 -16.51
C ARG A 41 6.91 -1.23 -15.89
N CYS A 42 7.92 -1.67 -15.16
CA CYS A 42 8.92 -0.79 -14.61
C CYS A 42 9.81 -0.23 -15.74
N GLY A 43 9.97 1.10 -15.79
CA GLY A 43 10.85 1.76 -16.77
C GLY A 43 12.35 1.52 -16.55
N GLU A 44 12.77 1.10 -15.35
CA GLU A 44 14.19 0.93 -14.99
C GLU A 44 14.70 -0.51 -15.10
N CYS A 45 13.88 -1.49 -14.72
CA CYS A 45 14.28 -2.91 -14.70
C CYS A 45 13.37 -3.84 -15.49
N GLU A 46 12.41 -3.29 -16.23
CA GLU A 46 11.46 -4.03 -17.07
C GLU A 46 10.55 -5.06 -16.36
N ALA A 47 10.58 -5.14 -15.03
CA ALA A 47 9.69 -5.98 -14.24
C ALA A 47 8.22 -5.74 -14.60
N ARG A 48 7.40 -6.80 -14.55
CA ARG A 48 5.97 -6.79 -14.92
C ARG A 48 5.02 -7.10 -13.77
N ARG A 49 5.55 -7.47 -12.60
CA ARG A 49 4.79 -7.97 -11.44
C ARG A 49 5.38 -7.45 -10.13
N ASP A 50 4.71 -7.80 -9.03
CA ASP A 50 5.10 -7.44 -7.66
C ASP A 50 5.22 -5.93 -7.44
N TRP A 51 4.06 -5.28 -7.36
CA TRP A 51 3.93 -3.83 -7.23
C TRP A 51 3.51 -3.41 -5.82
N LEU A 52 4.09 -2.31 -5.34
CA LEU A 52 3.58 -1.53 -4.23
C LEU A 52 2.84 -0.34 -4.83
N VAL A 53 1.57 -0.19 -4.50
CA VAL A 53 0.74 0.92 -4.98
C VAL A 53 0.43 1.85 -3.82
N LEU A 54 0.79 3.11 -4.00
CA LEU A 54 0.55 4.18 -3.04
C LEU A 54 -0.51 5.10 -3.60
N ARG A 55 -1.66 5.17 -2.93
CA ARG A 55 -2.73 6.09 -3.29
C ARG A 55 -2.80 7.22 -2.28
N PHE A 56 -2.64 8.45 -2.76
CA PHE A 56 -2.85 9.67 -1.99
C PHE A 56 -3.87 10.56 -2.71
N ARG A 57 -5.06 10.69 -2.12
CA ARG A 57 -6.22 11.35 -2.75
C ARG A 57 -6.51 10.70 -4.12
N GLU A 58 -6.43 11.46 -5.21
CA GLU A 58 -6.64 10.98 -6.59
C GLU A 58 -5.34 10.50 -7.26
N TRP A 59 -4.19 10.69 -6.63
CA TRP A 59 -2.89 10.32 -7.21
C TRP A 59 -2.55 8.89 -6.85
N ILE A 60 -2.15 8.12 -7.85
CA ILE A 60 -1.75 6.73 -7.72
C ILE A 60 -0.32 6.60 -8.20
N TYR A 61 0.55 6.18 -7.29
CA TYR A 61 1.94 5.88 -7.58
C TYR A 61 2.16 4.38 -7.56
N VAL A 62 2.96 3.90 -8.50
CA VAL A 62 3.42 2.51 -8.54
C VAL A 62 4.90 2.51 -8.22
N ARG A 63 5.29 1.60 -7.33
CA ARG A 63 6.68 1.37 -6.97
C ARG A 63 7.06 -0.07 -7.29
N CYS A 64 8.18 -0.21 -7.99
CA CYS A 64 8.81 -1.49 -8.26
C CYS A 64 9.73 -1.90 -7.11
N ARG A 65 10.01 -3.20 -6.95
CA ARG A 65 11.00 -3.68 -5.97
C ARG A 65 12.43 -3.21 -6.23
N CYS A 66 12.73 -2.73 -7.44
CA CYS A 66 14.00 -2.06 -7.76
C CYS A 66 14.10 -0.62 -7.20
N GLY A 67 13.06 -0.14 -6.53
CA GLY A 67 12.99 1.19 -5.91
C GLY A 67 12.52 2.29 -6.85
N HIS A 68 12.31 2.00 -8.14
CA HIS A 68 11.73 2.96 -9.07
C HIS A 68 10.25 3.19 -8.77
N GLU A 69 9.88 4.45 -8.66
CA GLU A 69 8.53 4.91 -8.35
C GLU A 69 8.11 5.97 -9.35
N TRP A 70 6.87 5.89 -9.81
CA TRP A 70 6.30 6.87 -10.73
C TRP A 70 4.80 7.01 -10.53
N HIS A 71 4.27 8.16 -10.96
CA HIS A 71 2.84 8.38 -11.04
C HIS A 71 2.26 7.61 -12.24
N GLU A 72 1.25 6.76 -12.00
CA GLU A 72 0.60 5.95 -13.02
C GLU A 72 -0.84 6.45 -13.26
N PRO A 73 -1.05 7.39 -14.21
CA PRO A 73 -2.35 8.03 -14.43
C PRO A 73 -3.38 7.09 -15.06
N ARG A 74 -2.99 5.89 -15.50
CA ARG A 74 -3.89 4.93 -16.14
C ARG A 74 -4.57 3.99 -15.14
N LEU A 75 -4.15 4.01 -13.88
CA LEU A 75 -4.80 3.28 -12.80
C LEU A 75 -5.93 4.09 -12.18
N SER A 76 -7.00 3.40 -11.82
CA SER A 76 -8.10 3.95 -11.02
C SER A 76 -8.15 3.31 -9.63
N PRO A 77 -8.86 3.92 -8.67
CA PRO A 77 -9.13 3.28 -7.38
C PRO A 77 -9.82 1.92 -7.51
N PHE A 78 -10.66 1.74 -8.54
CA PHE A 78 -11.34 0.46 -8.80
C PHE A 78 -10.37 -0.65 -9.20
N ASP A 79 -9.36 -0.31 -10.01
CA ASP A 79 -8.33 -1.27 -10.42
C ASP A 79 -7.55 -1.79 -9.22
N ILE A 80 -7.22 -0.90 -8.27
CA ILE A 80 -6.49 -1.24 -7.04
C ILE A 80 -7.28 -2.22 -6.18
N ILE A 81 -8.54 -1.91 -5.87
CA ILE A 81 -9.36 -2.79 -5.01
C ILE A 81 -9.66 -4.14 -5.65
N THR A 82 -9.58 -4.23 -6.98
CA THR A 82 -9.83 -5.47 -7.72
C THR A 82 -8.60 -6.35 -7.82
N GLN A 83 -7.42 -5.76 -7.99
CA GLN A 83 -6.19 -6.48 -8.32
C GLN A 83 -5.21 -6.62 -7.14
N CYS A 84 -5.38 -5.82 -6.09
CA CYS A 84 -4.42 -5.68 -5.01
C CYS A 84 -5.03 -6.01 -3.64
N LYS A 85 -4.16 -6.20 -2.64
CA LYS A 85 -4.54 -6.41 -1.25
C LYS A 85 -3.99 -5.29 -0.39
N SER A 86 -4.74 -4.84 0.60
CA SER A 86 -4.17 -4.03 1.66
C SER A 86 -3.12 -4.85 2.41
N PRO A 87 -1.98 -4.27 2.80
CA PRO A 87 -1.06 -4.96 3.69
C PRO A 87 -1.71 -5.20 5.06
N GLU A 88 -1.27 -6.24 5.76
CA GLU A 88 -1.85 -6.66 7.04
C GLU A 88 -1.51 -5.72 8.21
N ARG A 89 -0.56 -4.80 8.01
CA ARG A 89 0.03 -3.96 9.04
C ARG A 89 0.00 -2.50 8.61
N ASP A 90 -0.17 -1.62 9.58
CA ASP A 90 0.01 -0.18 9.39
C ASP A 90 1.44 0.21 9.76
N TRP A 91 2.02 1.14 8.99
CA TRP A 91 3.34 1.71 9.23
C TRP A 91 3.25 3.23 9.25
N SER A 92 4.07 3.85 10.10
CA SER A 92 4.14 5.32 10.24
C SER A 92 5.27 5.97 9.42
N ASP A 93 6.10 5.17 8.74
CA ASP A 93 7.31 5.62 8.05
C ASP A 93 7.51 4.87 6.72
N ALA A 94 7.75 5.62 5.64
CA ALA A 94 7.86 5.09 4.29
C ALA A 94 9.06 4.15 4.11
N ASP A 95 10.26 4.55 4.56
CA ASP A 95 11.48 3.75 4.41
C ASP A 95 11.37 2.39 5.13
N SER A 96 10.77 2.40 6.33
CA SER A 96 10.52 1.18 7.08
C SER A 96 9.51 0.26 6.39
N THR A 97 8.49 0.85 5.75
CA THR A 97 7.46 0.13 4.99
C THR A 97 8.07 -0.54 3.77
N ASP A 98 8.80 0.23 2.97
CA ASP A 98 9.45 -0.26 1.76
C ASP A 98 10.40 -1.41 2.07
N ARG A 99 11.23 -1.27 3.11
CA ARG A 99 12.12 -2.36 3.53
C ARG A 99 11.36 -3.58 4.01
N ALA A 100 10.32 -3.40 4.84
CA ALA A 100 9.53 -4.51 5.37
C ALA A 100 8.78 -5.28 4.27
N LEU A 101 8.35 -4.57 3.21
CA LEU A 101 7.61 -5.12 2.09
C LEU A 101 8.51 -5.57 0.91
N GLY A 102 9.81 -5.24 0.95
CA GLY A 102 10.77 -5.61 -0.09
C GLY A 102 10.78 -4.68 -1.32
N PHE A 103 10.43 -3.41 -1.13
CA PHE A 103 10.39 -2.35 -2.14
C PHE A 103 11.48 -1.28 -1.94
N ASP A 104 12.53 -1.59 -1.19
CA ASP A 104 13.65 -0.70 -0.87
C ASP A 104 14.75 -0.66 -1.93
N GLY A 105 14.57 -1.33 -3.06
CA GLY A 105 15.52 -1.34 -4.19
C GLY A 105 16.51 -2.48 -4.19
N LEU A 106 16.57 -3.31 -3.14
CA LEU A 106 17.51 -4.44 -3.05
C LEU A 106 17.25 -5.52 -4.11
N PHE A 107 16.06 -5.53 -4.74
CA PHE A 107 15.70 -6.45 -5.81
C PHE A 107 15.98 -5.89 -7.22
N HIS A 108 16.77 -4.81 -7.33
CA HIS A 108 17.21 -4.34 -8.64
C HIS A 108 17.94 -5.46 -9.39
N GLY A 109 17.49 -5.76 -10.62
CA GLY A 109 18.07 -6.82 -11.45
C GLY A 109 17.67 -8.26 -11.08
N SER A 110 16.74 -8.48 -10.13
CA SER A 110 16.25 -9.83 -9.82
C SER A 110 15.18 -10.34 -10.80
N TYR A 111 14.59 -9.44 -11.60
CA TYR A 111 13.63 -9.76 -12.65
C TYR A 111 14.38 -9.87 -13.98
N LEU A 112 15.20 -10.90 -14.10
CA LEU A 112 15.75 -11.33 -15.39
C LEU A 112 15.01 -12.60 -15.78
N ASP A 113 14.28 -12.54 -16.89
CA ASP A 113 13.87 -13.72 -17.66
C ASP A 113 15.00 -14.11 -18.63
#